data_AF-A0A497XCR9-F1
#
_entry.id   AF-A0A497XCR9-F1
#
_cell.length_a   1.000
_cell.length_b   1.000
_cell.length_c   1.000
_cell.angle_alpha   90.00
_cell.angle_beta   90.00
_cell.angle_gamma   90.00
#
_symmetry.space_group_name_H-M   'P 1'
#
loop_
_entity.id
_entity.type
_entity.pdbx_description
1 polymer ?
#
loop_
_entity_poly.entity_id
_entity_poly.type
_entity_poly.pdbx_seq_one_letter_code
_entity_poly.pdbx_strand_id
1 'polypeptide(L)'
;MSTPAPYTTQLQAGLGLMDETKVLLDIWQPGQTASQLYQAALDSGRFPNVTARRLRNVVAECFAPRYLTNQGIAAQHLKSLATRLNSGDLLQLFLLFTARANPILADFIREVYWDRYASGHTQVSNEDAKVFVQRGIDDGKTSKRWSETTVRRVSAYLTGCCADYGLLEKGTRSSRRMLTFRLSQNVAAYLAYDLHFSGLGDASVINHLDWRLFGLSREEVIEELRRLSLKGFLIFQAGGDVTRISWKHPTMEAVCDVLA
;
A
#
# COMPACT_ATOMS: atom_id res chain seq x y z
N MET A 1 -22.79 1.11 -7.10
CA MET A 1 -21.33 1.00 -7.23
C MET A 1 -20.77 2.40 -7.23
N SER A 2 -19.98 2.76 -6.21
CA SER A 2 -19.31 4.07 -6.18
C SER A 2 -18.30 4.15 -7.33
N THR A 3 -18.28 5.26 -8.06
CA THR A 3 -17.29 5.50 -9.12
C THR A 3 -15.89 5.43 -8.51
N PRO A 4 -14.94 4.70 -9.11
CA PRO A 4 -13.58 4.64 -8.60
C PRO A 4 -12.99 6.05 -8.51
N ALA A 5 -12.20 6.32 -7.48
CA ALA A 5 -11.51 7.60 -7.35
C ALA A 5 -10.60 7.84 -8.55
N PRO A 6 -10.57 9.07 -9.12
CA PRO A 6 -9.78 9.36 -10.29
C PRO A 6 -8.28 9.27 -9.98
N TYR A 7 -7.50 9.00 -11.01
CA TYR A 7 -6.05 9.13 -10.99
C TYR A 7 -5.65 10.59 -10.73
N THR A 8 -4.73 10.79 -9.80
CA THR A 8 -4.21 12.10 -9.40
C THR A 8 -2.70 12.15 -9.54
N THR A 9 -2.14 13.36 -9.46
CA THR A 9 -0.69 13.60 -9.41
C THR A 9 -0.16 13.55 -7.97
N GLN A 10 -0.86 12.94 -7.03
CA GLN A 10 -0.51 12.99 -5.62
C GLN A 10 0.80 12.25 -5.29
N LEU A 11 1.12 11.18 -6.03
CA LEU A 11 2.42 10.49 -5.91
C LEU A 11 3.63 11.40 -6.16
N GLN A 12 3.44 12.53 -6.86
CA GLN A 12 4.51 13.50 -7.06
C GLN A 12 4.94 14.20 -5.76
N ALA A 13 4.03 14.27 -4.78
CA ALA A 13 4.30 14.84 -3.48
C ALA A 13 5.22 13.97 -2.64
N GLY A 14 5.35 12.68 -2.95
CA GLY A 14 6.19 11.77 -2.21
C GLY A 14 5.93 10.32 -2.59
N LEU A 15 7.01 9.60 -2.85
CA LEU A 15 7.00 8.19 -3.18
C LEU A 15 6.79 7.35 -1.90
N GLY A 16 7.71 6.44 -1.57
CA GLY A 16 7.60 5.57 -0.41
C GLY A 16 7.72 6.31 0.93
N LEU A 17 8.68 7.24 1.05
CA LEU A 17 8.92 8.05 2.26
C LEU A 17 8.96 7.22 3.56
N MET A 18 9.64 6.07 3.53
CA MET A 18 9.60 5.08 4.62
C MET A 18 10.11 5.65 5.94
N ASP A 19 11.25 6.33 5.91
CA ASP A 19 11.91 6.83 7.12
C ASP A 19 11.09 7.98 7.72
N GLU A 20 10.61 8.91 6.89
CA GLU A 20 9.70 9.95 7.33
C GLU A 20 8.39 9.38 7.88
N THR A 21 7.84 8.35 7.24
CA THR A 21 6.60 7.70 7.70
C THR A 21 6.79 7.08 9.09
N LYS A 22 7.91 6.38 9.33
CA LYS A 22 8.22 5.82 10.66
C LYS A 22 8.31 6.92 11.73
N VAL A 23 9.02 8.01 11.43
CA VAL A 23 9.14 9.15 12.35
C VAL A 23 7.78 9.81 12.60
N LEU A 24 6.96 9.98 11.57
CA LEU A 24 5.62 10.56 11.70
C LEU A 24 4.67 9.65 12.49
N LEU A 25 4.71 8.33 12.31
CA LEU A 25 3.95 7.37 13.13
C LEU A 25 4.31 7.49 14.61
N ASP A 26 5.60 7.62 14.90
CA ASP A 26 6.11 7.76 16.27
C ASP A 26 5.67 9.09 16.93
N ILE A 27 5.62 10.17 16.16
CA ILE A 27 5.16 11.49 16.65
C ILE A 27 3.63 11.55 16.79
N TRP A 28 2.89 10.95 15.84
CA TRP A 28 1.44 11.05 15.77
C TRP A 28 0.73 10.48 17.00
N GLN A 29 -0.31 11.15 17.45
CA GLN A 29 -1.19 10.73 18.54
C GLN A 29 -2.64 10.60 18.03
N PRO A 30 -3.43 9.64 18.55
CA PRO A 30 -4.83 9.49 18.19
C PRO A 30 -5.61 10.81 18.26
N GLY A 31 -6.43 11.07 17.24
CA GLY A 31 -7.21 12.30 17.12
C GLY A 31 -6.46 13.52 16.55
N GLN A 32 -5.13 13.46 16.36
CA GLN A 32 -4.40 14.56 15.72
C GLN A 32 -4.74 14.67 14.22
N THR A 33 -5.07 15.89 13.81
CA THR A 33 -5.21 16.29 12.41
C THR A 33 -3.85 16.36 11.71
N ALA A 34 -3.85 16.38 10.38
CA ALA A 34 -2.63 16.58 9.59
C ALA A 34 -1.89 17.88 9.95
N SER A 35 -2.62 18.96 10.25
CA SER A 35 -2.02 20.24 10.65
C SER A 35 -1.35 20.15 12.03
N GLN A 36 -1.99 19.46 12.99
CA GLN A 36 -1.41 19.25 14.33
C GLN A 36 -0.20 18.32 14.26
N LEU A 37 -0.26 17.25 13.46
CA LEU A 37 0.89 16.37 13.21
C LEU A 37 2.05 17.12 12.57
N TYR A 38 1.78 17.99 11.59
CA TYR A 38 2.81 18.83 10.98
C TYR A 38 3.49 19.73 12.02
N GLN A 39 2.71 20.38 12.88
CA GLN A 39 3.26 21.24 13.93
C GLN A 39 4.13 20.43 14.91
N ALA A 40 3.62 19.30 15.40
CA ALA A 40 4.38 18.41 16.28
C ALA A 40 5.66 17.88 15.61
N ALA A 41 5.61 17.56 14.32
CA ALA A 41 6.77 17.11 13.55
C ALA A 41 7.82 18.22 13.41
N LEU A 42 7.39 19.46 13.17
CA LEU A 42 8.28 20.62 13.09
C LEU A 42 8.95 20.90 14.44
N ASP A 43 8.16 20.90 15.52
CA ASP A 43 8.64 21.18 16.89
C ASP A 43 9.55 20.07 17.42
N SER A 44 9.42 18.84 16.90
CA SER A 44 10.26 17.71 17.30
C SER A 44 11.73 17.84 16.88
N GLY A 45 12.05 18.65 15.88
CA GLY A 45 13.40 18.76 15.31
C GLY A 45 13.91 17.49 14.59
N ARG A 46 13.07 16.45 14.39
CA ARG A 46 13.47 15.14 13.83
C ARG A 46 13.58 15.09 12.30
N PHE A 47 13.41 16.24 11.64
CA PHE A 47 13.49 16.38 10.18
C PHE A 47 14.53 17.44 9.76
N PRO A 48 15.79 17.37 10.21
CA PRO A 48 16.77 18.45 10.04
C PRO A 48 17.12 18.75 8.57
N ASN A 49 16.96 17.77 7.69
CA ASN A 49 17.28 17.88 6.26
C ASN A 49 16.05 18.20 5.39
N VAL A 50 14.88 18.46 6.00
CA VAL A 50 13.62 18.69 5.31
C VAL A 50 13.14 20.09 5.63
N THR A 51 12.95 20.93 4.60
CA THR A 51 12.39 22.27 4.80
C THR A 51 10.98 22.20 5.39
N ALA A 52 10.58 23.21 6.17
CA ALA A 52 9.24 23.28 6.77
C ALA A 52 8.12 23.14 5.71
N ARG A 53 8.33 23.71 4.52
CA ARG A 53 7.41 23.55 3.37
C ARG A 53 7.35 22.10 2.90
N ARG A 54 8.51 21.44 2.72
CA ARG A 54 8.55 20.04 2.28
C ARG A 54 7.89 19.12 3.30
N LEU A 55 8.15 19.33 4.60
CA LEU A 55 7.55 18.57 5.69
C LEU A 55 6.02 18.71 5.69
N ARG A 56 5.51 19.94 5.48
CA ARG A 56 4.07 20.16 5.33
C ARG A 56 3.47 19.34 4.19
N ASN A 57 4.12 19.33 3.02
CA ASN A 57 3.65 18.53 1.88
C ASN A 57 3.72 17.03 2.18
N VAL A 58 4.78 16.54 2.81
CA VAL A 58 4.88 15.13 3.24
C VAL A 58 3.72 14.75 4.15
N VAL A 59 3.41 15.57 5.15
CA VAL A 59 2.33 15.29 6.10
C VAL A 59 0.96 15.37 5.41
N ALA A 60 0.68 16.45 4.68
CA ALA A 60 -0.65 16.72 4.13
C ALA A 60 -0.98 15.91 2.86
N GLU A 61 0.00 15.69 1.98
CA GLU A 61 -0.21 15.07 0.67
C GLU A 61 0.22 13.60 0.63
N CYS A 62 1.00 13.12 1.60
CA CYS A 62 1.44 11.72 1.66
C CYS A 62 0.94 11.00 2.91
N PHE A 63 1.35 11.43 4.11
CA PHE A 63 1.07 10.68 5.33
C PHE A 63 -0.43 10.65 5.69
N ALA A 64 -1.05 11.82 5.78
CA ALA A 64 -2.46 11.95 6.13
C ALA A 64 -3.42 11.15 5.22
N PRO A 65 -3.34 11.28 3.88
CA PRO A 65 -4.24 10.53 2.99
C PRO A 65 -3.98 9.02 2.98
N ARG A 66 -2.81 8.56 3.42
CA ARG A 66 -2.48 7.13 3.53
C ARG A 66 -2.93 6.52 4.86
N TYR A 67 -2.77 7.24 5.96
CA TYR A 67 -2.82 6.65 7.31
C TYR A 67 -3.80 7.33 8.27
N LEU A 68 -4.21 8.58 7.99
CA LEU A 68 -5.14 9.33 8.84
C LEU A 68 -6.60 9.28 8.34
N THR A 69 -6.88 8.45 7.33
CA THR A 69 -8.24 8.08 6.94
C THR A 69 -8.91 7.27 8.05
N ASN A 70 -10.24 7.21 8.07
CA ASN A 70 -11.02 6.48 9.08
C ASN A 70 -10.55 6.79 10.52
N GLN A 71 -10.40 8.07 10.85
CA GLN A 71 -9.96 8.57 12.16
C GLN A 71 -8.55 8.11 12.59
N GLY A 72 -7.70 7.69 11.64
CA GLY A 72 -6.32 7.30 11.93
C GLY A 72 -6.14 5.88 12.45
N ILE A 73 -7.14 5.01 12.30
CA ILE A 73 -7.05 3.60 12.69
C ILE A 73 -5.83 2.92 12.06
N ALA A 74 -5.56 3.18 10.78
CA ALA A 74 -4.38 2.65 10.10
C ALA A 74 -3.07 3.15 10.74
N ALA A 75 -2.96 4.44 11.04
CA ALA A 75 -1.80 5.00 11.74
C ALA A 75 -1.62 4.37 13.12
N GLN A 76 -2.70 4.12 13.86
CA GLN A 76 -2.65 3.48 15.18
C GLN A 76 -2.09 2.05 15.10
N HIS A 77 -2.60 1.23 14.18
CA HIS A 77 -2.08 -0.12 13.98
C HIS A 77 -0.61 -0.10 13.56
N LEU A 78 -0.27 0.71 12.55
CA LEU A 78 1.08 0.79 12.02
C LEU A 78 2.08 1.35 13.03
N LYS A 79 1.67 2.26 13.91
CA LYS A 79 2.51 2.76 15.02
C LYS A 79 2.89 1.62 15.97
N SER A 80 1.93 0.78 16.36
CA SER A 80 2.19 -0.41 17.20
C SER A 80 3.13 -1.39 16.49
N LEU A 81 2.80 -1.73 15.23
CA LEU A 81 3.54 -2.69 14.43
C LEU A 81 4.95 -2.21 14.05
N ALA A 82 5.19 -0.90 13.92
CA ALA A 82 6.48 -0.33 13.54
C ALA A 82 7.62 -0.70 14.50
N THR A 83 7.30 -1.00 15.76
CA THR A 83 8.28 -1.40 16.78
C THR A 83 8.49 -2.92 16.86
N ARG A 84 7.67 -3.70 16.18
CA ARG A 84 7.52 -5.15 16.37
C ARG A 84 7.82 -5.96 15.12
N LEU A 85 7.40 -5.44 13.97
CA LEU A 85 7.62 -6.07 12.68
C LEU A 85 9.00 -5.74 12.12
N ASN A 86 9.55 -6.68 11.34
CA ASN A 86 10.76 -6.42 10.59
C ASN A 86 10.51 -5.37 9.48
N SER A 87 11.59 -4.77 8.98
CA SER A 87 11.48 -3.71 7.96
C SER A 87 10.81 -4.17 6.66
N GLY A 88 10.91 -5.44 6.29
CA GLY A 88 10.27 -6.00 5.08
C GLY A 88 8.75 -6.09 5.22
N ASP A 89 8.25 -6.52 6.38
CA ASP A 89 6.81 -6.56 6.65
C ASP A 89 6.22 -5.14 6.69
N LEU A 90 6.89 -4.21 7.36
CA LEU A 90 6.49 -2.80 7.39
C LEU A 90 6.46 -2.19 5.99
N LEU A 91 7.41 -2.56 5.13
CA LEU A 91 7.46 -2.10 3.75
C LEU A 91 6.20 -2.50 2.98
N GLN A 92 5.76 -3.75 3.14
CA GLN A 92 4.58 -4.28 2.48
C GLN A 92 3.29 -3.65 3.03
N LEU A 93 3.22 -3.36 4.33
CA LEU A 93 2.10 -2.61 4.90
C LEU A 93 2.05 -1.18 4.37
N PHE A 94 3.19 -0.49 4.29
CA PHE A 94 3.24 0.85 3.71
C PHE A 94 2.87 0.88 2.22
N LEU A 95 3.27 -0.15 1.46
CA LEU A 95 2.83 -0.35 0.09
C LEU A 95 1.30 -0.47 0.02
N LEU A 96 0.68 -1.32 0.83
CA LEU A 96 -0.76 -1.53 0.87
C LEU A 96 -1.52 -0.21 1.05
N PHE A 97 -1.19 0.56 2.09
CA PHE A 97 -1.86 1.84 2.36
C PHE A 97 -1.54 2.92 1.32
N THR A 98 -0.34 2.91 0.74
CA THR A 98 0.00 3.83 -0.35
C THR A 98 -0.80 3.52 -1.62
N ALA A 99 -0.95 2.25 -1.97
CA ALA A 99 -1.74 1.81 -3.10
C ALA A 99 -3.24 2.15 -2.90
N ARG A 100 -3.79 1.91 -1.71
CA ARG A 100 -5.17 2.30 -1.38
C ARG A 100 -5.42 3.80 -1.51
N ALA A 101 -4.46 4.63 -1.11
CA ALA A 101 -4.54 6.08 -1.26
C ALA A 101 -4.27 6.58 -2.70
N ASN A 102 -3.69 5.76 -3.56
CA ASN A 102 -3.27 6.14 -4.91
C ASN A 102 -3.74 5.09 -5.93
N PRO A 103 -4.98 5.19 -6.47
CA PRO A 103 -5.53 4.21 -7.39
C PRO A 103 -4.63 3.92 -8.61
N ILE A 104 -3.96 4.95 -9.12
CA ILE A 104 -3.01 4.81 -10.24
C ILE A 104 -1.81 3.90 -9.91
N LEU A 105 -1.32 3.91 -8.67
CA LEU A 105 -0.27 2.99 -8.24
C LEU A 105 -0.81 1.57 -8.11
N ALA A 106 -1.98 1.42 -7.48
CA ALA A 106 -2.61 0.13 -7.30
C ALA A 106 -2.89 -0.56 -8.65
N ASP A 107 -3.47 0.17 -9.61
CA ASP A 107 -3.71 -0.32 -10.97
C ASP A 107 -2.40 -0.64 -11.69
N PHE A 108 -1.40 0.25 -11.63
CA PHE A 108 -0.10 0.00 -12.26
C PHE A 108 0.56 -1.30 -11.75
N ILE A 109 0.52 -1.54 -10.45
CA ILE A 109 1.08 -2.77 -9.88
C ILE A 109 0.30 -4.00 -10.37
N ARG A 110 -1.03 -3.94 -10.33
CA ARG A 110 -1.91 -5.06 -10.70
C ARG A 110 -1.89 -5.39 -12.20
N GLU A 111 -1.89 -4.36 -13.05
CA GLU A 111 -2.11 -4.48 -14.50
C GLU A 111 -0.83 -4.39 -15.33
N VAL A 112 0.28 -3.88 -14.76
CA VAL A 112 1.54 -3.75 -15.51
C VAL A 112 2.65 -4.53 -14.86
N TYR A 113 2.91 -4.31 -13.58
CA TYR A 113 4.02 -4.99 -12.89
C TYR A 113 3.81 -6.51 -12.88
N TRP A 114 2.65 -6.99 -12.41
CA TRP A 114 2.41 -8.43 -12.33
C TRP A 114 2.23 -9.10 -13.69
N ASP A 115 1.64 -8.41 -14.67
CA ASP A 115 1.55 -8.90 -16.05
C ASP A 115 2.94 -9.08 -16.69
N ARG A 116 3.84 -8.11 -16.46
CA ARG A 116 5.26 -8.21 -16.88
C ARG A 116 5.95 -9.39 -16.22
N TYR A 117 5.76 -9.55 -14.91
CA TYR A 117 6.35 -10.62 -14.12
C TYR A 117 5.89 -11.99 -14.63
N ALA A 118 4.58 -12.17 -14.80
CA ALA A 118 3.97 -13.41 -15.27
C ALA A 118 4.39 -13.76 -16.71
N SER A 119 4.63 -12.75 -17.54
CA SER A 119 5.14 -12.91 -18.92
C SER A 119 6.65 -13.20 -18.99
N GLY A 120 7.34 -13.35 -17.85
CA GLY A 120 8.76 -13.68 -17.80
C GLY A 120 9.70 -12.50 -18.05
N HIS A 121 9.20 -11.26 -18.07
CA HIS A 121 10.07 -10.09 -18.13
C HIS A 121 10.87 -9.94 -16.84
N THR A 122 12.10 -9.44 -16.97
CA THR A 122 13.00 -9.20 -15.83
C THR A 122 13.06 -7.73 -15.44
N GLN A 123 12.37 -6.84 -16.17
CA GLN A 123 12.44 -5.39 -15.99
C GLN A 123 11.09 -4.71 -16.24
N VAL A 124 10.90 -3.57 -15.58
CA VAL A 124 9.82 -2.61 -15.86
C VAL A 124 10.45 -1.23 -16.12
N SER A 125 10.02 -0.60 -17.21
CA SER A 125 10.52 0.69 -17.66
C SER A 125 9.53 1.84 -17.45
N ASN A 126 10.04 3.06 -17.49
CA ASN A 126 9.22 4.27 -17.49
C ASN A 126 8.36 4.39 -18.74
N GLU A 127 8.73 3.76 -19.85
CA GLU A 127 7.90 3.73 -21.06
C GLU A 127 6.67 2.85 -20.84
N ASP A 128 6.82 1.72 -20.15
CA ASP A 128 5.70 0.85 -19.78
C ASP A 128 4.69 1.60 -18.90
N ALA A 129 5.22 2.36 -17.92
CA ALA A 129 4.42 3.25 -17.10
C ALA A 129 3.81 4.42 -17.89
N LYS A 130 4.49 4.93 -18.93
CA LYS A 130 3.97 5.99 -19.80
C LYS A 130 2.79 5.51 -20.63
N VAL A 131 2.91 4.34 -21.25
CA VAL A 131 1.82 3.70 -22.00
C VAL A 131 0.61 3.47 -21.10
N PHE A 132 0.83 2.96 -19.88
CA PHE A 132 -0.23 2.78 -18.89
C PHE A 132 -0.92 4.10 -18.51
N VAL A 133 -0.15 5.14 -18.19
CA VAL A 133 -0.71 6.46 -17.81
C VAL A 133 -1.50 7.06 -18.98
N GLN A 134 -1.00 6.96 -20.21
CA GLN A 134 -1.68 7.50 -21.39
C GLN A 134 -3.02 6.79 -21.63
N ARG A 135 -3.04 5.45 -21.55
CA ARG A 135 -4.30 4.67 -21.63
C ARG A 135 -5.28 5.10 -20.55
N GLY A 136 -4.83 5.24 -19.30
CA GLY A 136 -5.70 5.71 -18.21
C GLY A 136 -6.28 7.11 -18.44
N ILE A 137 -5.53 8.01 -19.10
CA ILE A 137 -6.05 9.32 -19.51
C ILE A 137 -7.12 9.16 -20.60
N ASP A 138 -6.86 8.34 -21.60
CA ASP A 138 -7.76 8.11 -22.74
C ASP A 138 -9.05 7.39 -22.31
N ASP A 139 -8.97 6.50 -21.31
CA ASP A 139 -10.08 5.80 -20.66
C ASP A 139 -10.87 6.68 -19.67
N GLY A 140 -10.49 7.96 -19.51
CA GLY A 140 -11.17 8.89 -18.61
C GLY A 140 -10.94 8.64 -17.13
N LYS A 141 -9.90 7.87 -16.74
CA LYS A 141 -9.55 7.65 -15.32
C LYS A 141 -8.97 8.90 -14.64
N THR A 142 -8.71 9.99 -15.36
CA THR A 142 -8.24 11.28 -14.81
C THR A 142 -9.33 12.34 -14.87
N SER A 143 -9.41 13.23 -13.87
CA SER A 143 -10.40 14.33 -13.89
C SER A 143 -10.12 15.39 -14.97
N LYS A 144 -8.88 15.49 -15.44
CA LYS A 144 -8.44 16.39 -16.50
C LYS A 144 -7.31 15.73 -17.26
N ARG A 145 -7.24 16.00 -18.58
CA ARG A 145 -6.11 15.58 -19.40
C ARG A 145 -4.79 16.17 -18.86
N TRP A 146 -3.78 15.34 -18.70
CA TRP A 146 -2.46 15.76 -18.24
C TRP A 146 -1.56 16.20 -19.41
N SER A 147 -0.64 17.13 -19.14
CA SER A 147 0.40 17.51 -20.10
C SER A 147 1.44 16.40 -20.22
N GLU A 148 2.21 16.40 -21.32
CA GLU A 148 3.27 15.41 -21.54
C GLU A 148 4.32 15.41 -20.40
N THR A 149 4.64 16.59 -19.87
CA THR A 149 5.56 16.70 -18.71
C THR A 149 4.98 16.04 -17.46
N THR A 150 3.67 16.20 -17.22
CA THR A 150 2.98 15.55 -16.09
C THR A 150 2.96 14.04 -16.28
N VAL A 151 2.61 13.55 -17.48
CA VAL A 151 2.65 12.11 -17.81
C VAL A 151 4.04 11.54 -17.53
N ARG A 152 5.09 12.14 -18.10
CA ARG A 152 6.48 11.71 -17.89
C ARG A 152 6.86 11.62 -16.41
N ARG A 153 6.47 12.63 -15.62
CA ARG A 153 6.73 12.66 -14.17
C ARG A 153 6.00 11.54 -13.44
N VAL A 154 4.69 11.41 -13.65
CA VAL A 154 3.88 10.35 -13.01
C VAL A 154 4.43 8.97 -13.36
N SER A 155 4.79 8.71 -14.61
CA SER A 155 5.38 7.43 -15.03
C SER A 155 6.69 7.12 -14.29
N ALA A 156 7.59 8.09 -14.14
CA ALA A 156 8.81 7.92 -13.37
C ALA A 156 8.54 7.70 -11.88
N TYR A 157 7.51 8.34 -11.33
CA TYR A 157 7.11 8.15 -9.93
C TYR A 157 6.46 6.78 -9.67
N LEU A 158 5.74 6.21 -10.63
CA LEU A 158 5.19 4.85 -10.50
C LEU A 158 6.31 3.81 -10.34
N THR A 159 7.30 3.83 -11.24
CA THR A 159 8.44 2.90 -11.14
C THR A 159 9.33 3.20 -9.94
N GLY A 160 9.49 4.49 -9.58
CA GLY A 160 10.19 4.91 -8.36
C GLY A 160 9.51 4.38 -7.09
N CYS A 161 8.18 4.46 -7.01
CA CYS A 161 7.42 3.97 -5.87
C CYS A 161 7.53 2.43 -5.74
N CYS A 162 7.47 1.71 -6.86
CA CYS A 162 7.73 0.26 -6.86
C CYS A 162 9.15 -0.07 -6.38
N ALA A 163 10.13 0.77 -6.68
CA ALA A 163 11.49 0.59 -6.19
C ALA A 163 11.63 0.86 -4.68
N ASP A 164 10.96 1.90 -4.18
CA ASP A 164 10.94 2.20 -2.74
C ASP A 164 10.35 1.04 -1.94
N TYR A 165 9.30 0.40 -2.46
CA TYR A 165 8.63 -0.75 -1.83
C TYR A 165 9.26 -2.12 -2.15
N GLY A 166 10.40 -2.16 -2.84
CA GLY A 166 11.15 -3.39 -3.05
C GLY A 166 10.60 -4.32 -4.13
N LEU A 167 9.67 -3.86 -4.96
CA LEU A 167 9.24 -4.58 -6.18
C LEU A 167 10.29 -4.43 -7.30
N LEU A 168 10.94 -3.27 -7.37
CA LEU A 168 11.96 -2.95 -8.36
C LEU A 168 13.28 -2.57 -7.69
N GLU A 169 14.39 -2.68 -8.42
CA GLU A 169 15.69 -2.24 -7.92
C GLU A 169 15.74 -0.72 -7.67
N LYS A 170 16.49 -0.34 -6.63
CA LYS A 170 16.67 1.05 -6.19
C LYS A 170 17.55 1.88 -7.15
N GLY A 171 17.51 3.20 -6.97
CA GLY A 171 18.33 4.18 -7.70
C GLY A 171 17.57 4.93 -8.80
N THR A 172 18.20 5.90 -9.44
CA THR A 172 17.58 6.67 -10.54
C THR A 172 17.77 5.94 -11.85
N ARG A 173 16.72 5.29 -12.36
CA ARG A 173 16.76 4.51 -13.61
C ARG A 173 15.48 4.69 -14.42
N SER A 174 15.61 4.64 -15.74
CA SER A 174 14.48 4.61 -16.69
C SER A 174 13.97 3.20 -16.96
N SER A 175 14.78 2.17 -16.68
CA SER A 175 14.40 0.76 -16.66
C SER A 175 14.95 0.12 -15.40
N ARG A 176 14.13 -0.63 -14.67
CA ARG A 176 14.49 -1.23 -13.39
C ARG A 176 14.27 -2.73 -13.43
N ARG A 177 15.27 -3.49 -12.97
CA ARG A 177 15.12 -4.92 -12.71
C ARG A 177 14.06 -5.20 -11.67
N MET A 178 13.25 -6.22 -11.94
CA MET A 178 12.26 -6.76 -11.01
C MET A 178 12.95 -7.57 -9.92
N LEU A 179 12.49 -7.37 -8.68
CA LEU A 179 13.00 -8.09 -7.52
C LEU A 179 12.02 -9.18 -7.11
N THR A 180 12.51 -10.19 -6.42
CA THR A 180 11.64 -11.18 -5.79
C THR A 180 10.82 -10.51 -4.71
N PHE A 181 9.51 -10.49 -4.89
CA PHE A 181 8.56 -9.90 -3.96
C PHE A 181 7.51 -10.94 -3.59
N ARG A 182 7.45 -11.32 -2.32
CA ARG A 182 6.52 -12.32 -1.80
C ARG A 182 5.80 -11.74 -0.58
N LEU A 183 4.48 -11.90 -0.55
CA LEU A 183 3.68 -11.52 0.61
C LEU A 183 4.19 -12.28 1.84
N SER A 184 4.48 -11.55 2.92
CA SER A 184 4.82 -12.19 4.18
C SER A 184 3.56 -12.63 4.93
N GLN A 185 3.69 -13.65 5.77
CA GLN A 185 2.54 -14.17 6.50
C GLN A 185 1.97 -13.17 7.51
N ASN A 186 2.82 -12.32 8.10
CA ASN A 186 2.37 -11.27 9.01
C ASN A 186 1.48 -10.25 8.27
N VAL A 187 1.90 -9.87 7.06
CA VAL A 187 1.16 -8.93 6.21
C VAL A 187 -0.11 -9.59 5.65
N ALA A 188 -0.06 -10.88 5.31
CA ALA A 188 -1.24 -11.64 4.89
C ALA A 188 -2.29 -11.71 6.01
N ALA A 189 -1.85 -11.99 7.24
CA ALA A 189 -2.73 -12.02 8.42
C ALA A 189 -3.32 -10.62 8.69
N TYR A 190 -2.50 -9.57 8.66
CA TYR A 190 -2.96 -8.20 8.77
C TYR A 190 -4.03 -7.88 7.73
N LEU A 191 -3.75 -8.16 6.45
CA LEU A 191 -4.66 -7.85 5.34
C LEU A 191 -5.99 -8.61 5.45
N ALA A 192 -5.95 -9.90 5.77
CA ALA A 192 -7.17 -10.70 5.93
C ALA A 192 -8.08 -10.12 7.02
N TYR A 193 -7.52 -9.78 8.18
CA TYR A 193 -8.27 -9.21 9.29
C TYR A 193 -8.70 -7.77 9.04
N ASP A 194 -7.86 -6.94 8.42
CA ASP A 194 -8.19 -5.56 8.05
C ASP A 194 -9.39 -5.52 7.08
N LEU A 195 -9.44 -6.44 6.11
CA LEU A 195 -10.57 -6.62 5.21
C LEU A 195 -11.82 -7.12 5.96
N HIS A 196 -11.67 -8.10 6.85
CA HIS A 196 -12.78 -8.58 7.68
C HIS A 196 -13.40 -7.46 8.52
N PHE A 197 -12.58 -6.71 9.26
CA PHE A 197 -13.03 -5.61 10.11
C PHE A 197 -13.49 -4.37 9.33
N SER A 198 -13.21 -4.30 8.03
CA SER A 198 -13.86 -3.34 7.12
C SER A 198 -15.32 -3.70 6.77
N GLY A 199 -15.83 -4.82 7.32
CA GLY A 199 -17.21 -5.28 7.15
C GLY A 199 -17.42 -6.22 5.96
N LEU A 200 -16.34 -6.73 5.36
CA LEU A 200 -16.44 -7.67 4.24
C LEU A 200 -16.75 -9.08 4.74
N GLY A 201 -17.67 -9.75 4.05
CA GLY A 201 -17.90 -11.18 4.23
C GLY A 201 -16.75 -12.02 3.63
N ASP A 202 -16.65 -13.28 4.05
CA ASP A 202 -15.53 -14.17 3.72
C ASP A 202 -15.22 -14.26 2.22
N ALA A 203 -16.26 -14.40 1.38
CA ALA A 203 -16.10 -14.42 -0.08
C ALA A 203 -15.54 -13.09 -0.62
N SER A 204 -15.95 -11.96 -0.07
CA SER A 204 -15.44 -10.64 -0.46
C SER A 204 -14.00 -10.44 0.02
N VAL A 205 -13.63 -10.95 1.20
CA VAL A 205 -12.24 -10.97 1.68
C VAL A 205 -11.36 -11.73 0.70
N ILE A 206 -11.75 -12.94 0.31
CA ILE A 206 -10.97 -13.80 -0.61
C ILE A 206 -10.80 -13.15 -2.00
N ASN A 207 -11.83 -12.47 -2.49
CA ASN A 207 -11.83 -11.87 -3.83
C ASN A 207 -11.33 -10.42 -3.85
N HIS A 208 -10.89 -9.87 -2.71
CA HIS A 208 -10.51 -8.46 -2.64
C HIS A 208 -9.29 -8.15 -3.51
N LEU A 209 -9.29 -6.99 -4.16
CA LEU A 209 -8.24 -6.63 -5.10
C LEU A 209 -6.88 -6.31 -4.45
N ASP A 210 -6.85 -6.06 -3.15
CA ASP A 210 -5.60 -5.79 -2.41
C ASP A 210 -4.65 -6.99 -2.44
N TRP A 211 -5.17 -8.23 -2.50
CA TRP A 211 -4.32 -9.41 -2.65
C TRP A 211 -3.50 -9.38 -3.93
N ARG A 212 -4.06 -8.79 -5.01
CA ARG A 212 -3.37 -8.65 -6.30
C ARG A 212 -2.25 -7.62 -6.28
N LEU A 213 -2.15 -6.75 -5.25
CA LEU A 213 -0.97 -5.92 -5.05
C LEU A 213 0.28 -6.78 -4.82
N PHE A 214 0.08 -7.98 -4.27
CA PHE A 214 1.11 -8.97 -3.99
C PHE A 214 1.17 -10.10 -5.03
N GLY A 215 0.45 -9.96 -6.14
CA GLY A 215 0.47 -10.90 -7.25
C GLY A 215 -0.37 -12.15 -7.05
N LEU A 216 -1.17 -12.22 -5.97
CA LEU A 216 -1.92 -13.42 -5.64
C LEU A 216 -3.21 -13.54 -6.46
N SER A 217 -3.41 -14.70 -7.09
CA SER A 217 -4.70 -15.15 -7.61
C SER A 217 -5.66 -15.51 -6.46
N ARG A 218 -6.94 -15.73 -6.79
CA ARG A 218 -7.93 -16.21 -5.81
C ARG A 218 -7.51 -17.52 -5.17
N GLU A 219 -6.98 -18.44 -5.96
CA GLU A 219 -6.52 -19.75 -5.52
C GLU A 219 -5.31 -19.60 -4.58
N GLU A 220 -4.38 -18.72 -4.91
CA GLU A 220 -3.23 -18.43 -4.05
C GLU A 220 -3.63 -17.74 -2.74
N VAL A 221 -4.66 -16.88 -2.75
CA VAL A 221 -5.25 -16.32 -1.52
C VAL A 221 -5.84 -17.41 -0.64
N ILE A 222 -6.55 -18.39 -1.22
CA ILE A 222 -7.07 -19.53 -0.48
C ILE A 222 -5.93 -20.33 0.16
N GLU A 223 -4.83 -20.58 -0.56
CA GLU A 223 -3.66 -21.24 0.01
C GLU A 223 -3.01 -20.42 1.14
N GLU A 224 -2.94 -19.10 1.01
CA GLU A 224 -2.45 -18.23 2.09
C GLU A 224 -3.35 -18.29 3.32
N LEU A 225 -4.68 -18.25 3.14
CA LEU A 225 -5.62 -18.37 4.26
C LEU A 225 -5.52 -19.74 4.95
N ARG A 226 -5.27 -20.82 4.20
CA ARG A 226 -4.95 -22.14 4.79
C ARG A 226 -3.65 -22.10 5.59
N ARG A 227 -2.60 -21.45 5.08
CA ARG A 227 -1.33 -21.25 5.82
C ARG A 227 -1.56 -20.49 7.12
N LEU A 228 -2.38 -19.44 7.10
CA LEU A 228 -2.78 -18.70 8.31
C LEU A 228 -3.58 -19.56 9.28
N SER A 229 -4.46 -20.43 8.77
CA SER A 229 -5.20 -21.40 9.58
C SER A 229 -4.27 -22.37 10.30
N LEU A 230 -3.24 -22.90 9.61
CA LEU A 230 -2.24 -23.80 10.20
C LEU A 230 -1.41 -23.13 11.28
N LYS A 231 -1.16 -21.82 11.14
CA LYS A 231 -0.50 -21.00 12.17
C LYS A 231 -1.43 -20.57 13.30
N GLY A 232 -2.70 -20.95 13.23
CA GLY A 232 -3.67 -20.70 14.27
C GLY A 232 -4.19 -19.27 14.32
N PHE A 233 -3.98 -18.44 13.30
CA PHE A 233 -4.55 -17.09 13.22
C PHE A 233 -6.06 -17.09 12.99
N LEU A 234 -6.58 -18.06 12.26
CA LEU A 234 -7.99 -18.19 11.91
C LEU A 234 -8.33 -19.69 11.76
N ILE A 235 -9.60 -20.00 11.48
CA ILE A 235 -10.01 -21.33 11.05
C ILE A 235 -10.58 -21.19 9.65
N PHE A 236 -9.93 -21.81 8.67
CA PHE A 236 -10.35 -21.79 7.28
C PHE A 236 -11.02 -23.10 6.90
N GLN A 237 -12.25 -23.04 6.40
CA GLN A 237 -13.00 -24.20 5.94
C GLN A 237 -13.48 -23.94 4.51
N ALA A 238 -13.16 -24.86 3.60
CA ALA A 238 -13.63 -24.83 2.22
C ALA A 238 -14.29 -26.17 1.89
N GLY A 239 -15.51 -26.12 1.35
CA GLY A 239 -16.26 -27.28 0.88
C GLY A 239 -17.12 -26.92 -0.32
N GLY A 240 -16.88 -27.55 -1.47
CA GLY A 240 -17.50 -27.16 -2.73
C GLY A 240 -17.21 -25.69 -3.06
N ASP A 241 -18.26 -24.93 -3.38
CA ASP A 241 -18.16 -23.49 -3.67
C ASP A 241 -18.24 -22.60 -2.42
N VAL A 242 -18.47 -23.18 -1.23
CA VAL A 242 -18.65 -22.42 0.00
C VAL A 242 -17.32 -22.34 0.77
N THR A 243 -16.93 -21.11 1.09
CA THR A 243 -15.78 -20.84 1.94
C THR A 243 -16.26 -20.14 3.21
N ARG A 244 -15.77 -20.60 4.37
CA ARG A 244 -16.06 -20.02 5.68
C ARG A 244 -14.76 -19.76 6.43
N ILE A 245 -14.66 -18.58 7.02
CA ILE A 245 -13.54 -18.14 7.84
C ILE A 245 -14.07 -17.88 9.25
N SER A 246 -13.53 -18.58 10.24
CA SER A 246 -13.76 -18.23 11.64
C SER A 246 -12.58 -17.44 12.16
N TRP A 247 -12.85 -16.19 12.52
CA TRP A 247 -11.88 -15.21 12.98
C TRP A 247 -11.64 -15.39 14.48
N LYS A 248 -10.39 -15.60 14.89
CA LYS A 248 -10.03 -15.89 16.29
C LYS A 248 -9.74 -14.64 17.11
N HIS A 249 -9.29 -13.57 16.46
CA HIS A 249 -9.01 -12.31 17.11
C HIS A 249 -10.23 -11.39 16.97
N PRO A 250 -10.76 -10.82 18.08
CA PRO A 250 -12.01 -10.06 18.07
C PRO A 250 -11.84 -8.61 17.59
N THR A 251 -10.60 -8.09 17.53
CA THR A 251 -10.30 -6.73 17.04
C THR A 251 -8.98 -6.69 16.28
N MET A 252 -8.76 -5.61 15.51
CA MET A 252 -7.48 -5.39 14.83
C MET A 252 -6.32 -5.17 15.79
N GLU A 253 -6.56 -4.58 16.96
CA GLU A 253 -5.55 -4.41 18.01
C GLU A 253 -5.07 -5.78 18.50
N ALA A 254 -6.00 -6.70 18.77
CA ALA A 254 -5.66 -8.06 19.17
C ALA A 254 -4.86 -8.82 18.09
N VAL A 255 -5.11 -8.53 16.80
CA VAL A 255 -4.30 -9.05 15.70
C VAL A 255 -2.90 -8.44 15.73
N CYS A 256 -2.80 -7.11 15.81
CA CYS A 256 -1.51 -6.42 15.89
C CYS A 256 -0.65 -6.92 17.06
N ASP A 257 -1.30 -7.33 18.15
CA ASP A 257 -0.64 -7.88 19.32
C ASP A 257 0.01 -9.26 19.13
N VAL A 258 -0.38 -10.01 18.11
CA VAL A 258 0.15 -11.36 17.84
C VAL A 258 0.99 -11.46 16.57
N LEU A 259 1.05 -10.40 15.75
CA LEU A 259 1.88 -10.38 14.52
C LEU A 259 3.38 -10.20 14.79
N ALA A 260 3.77 -10.05 16.06
CA ALA A 260 5.11 -9.71 16.52
C ALA A 260 5.91 -10.92 17.01
#